data_AF-A0A9D6N5K8-F1
#
_entry.id   AF-A0A9D6N5K8-F1
#
_cell.length_a   1.000
_cell.length_b   1.000
_cell.length_c   1.000
_cell.angle_alpha   90.00
_cell.angle_beta   90.00
_cell.angle_gamma   90.00
#
_symmetry.space_group_name_H-M   'P 1'
#
loop_
_entity.id
_entity.type
_entity.pdbx_description
1 polymer ?
#
loop_
_entity_poly.entity_id
_entity_poly.type
_entity_poly.pdbx_seq_one_letter_code
_entity_poly.pdbx_strand_id
1 'polypeptide(L)'
;MNRKALEQTVARLEHHLECWKQFNDYVGLARTKKFTPEDETQFLEIKCVLTQELELIMAQLQNLPIRREDAHALISTAPSIRYLSELTEGNLKTLENEWHKMFINWQATLGQLKVRREELAQQGFFRSVFGGKPKSVDK
;
A
#
# COMPACT_ATOMS: atom_id res chain seq x y z
N MET A 1 1.26 -18.85 -0.51
CA MET A 1 1.57 -18.02 0.68
C MET A 1 0.89 -18.63 1.90
N ASN A 2 1.52 -18.64 3.09
CA ASN A 2 0.89 -19.14 4.32
C ASN A 2 0.12 -18.02 5.06
N ARG A 3 -0.70 -18.38 6.06
CA ARG A 3 -1.55 -17.42 6.79
C ARG A 3 -0.76 -16.27 7.44
N LYS A 4 0.36 -16.59 8.11
CA LYS A 4 1.17 -15.56 8.80
C LYS A 4 1.75 -14.55 7.81
N ALA A 5 2.28 -15.05 6.69
CA ALA A 5 2.79 -14.20 5.62
C ALA A 5 1.69 -13.32 5.03
N LEU A 6 0.48 -13.88 4.80
CA LEU A 6 -0.66 -13.09 4.31
C LEU A 6 -1.06 -11.96 5.27
N GLU A 7 -1.17 -12.22 6.57
CA GLU A 7 -1.49 -11.16 7.55
C GLU A 7 -0.42 -10.06 7.55
N GLN A 8 0.86 -10.44 7.48
CA GLN A 8 1.95 -9.48 7.39
C GLN A 8 1.88 -8.65 6.10
N THR A 9 1.55 -9.26 4.97
CA THR A 9 1.37 -8.54 3.69
C THR A 9 0.17 -7.60 3.74
N VAL A 10 -0.94 -8.02 4.36
CA VAL A 10 -2.14 -7.18 4.52
C VAL A 10 -1.83 -5.96 5.39
N ALA A 11 -1.25 -6.17 6.58
CA ALA A 11 -0.89 -5.07 7.47
C ALA A 11 0.10 -4.09 6.82
N ARG A 12 1.07 -4.60 6.06
CA ARG A 12 2.02 -3.78 5.30
C ARG A 12 1.31 -2.97 4.21
N LEU A 13 0.41 -3.58 3.46
CA LEU A 13 -0.32 -2.87 2.40
C LEU A 13 -1.27 -1.81 2.98
N GLU A 14 -1.86 -2.04 4.16
CA GLU A 14 -2.66 -1.05 4.87
C GLU A 14 -1.81 0.16 5.29
N HIS A 15 -0.62 -0.08 5.82
CA HIS A 15 0.33 1.00 6.14
C HIS A 15 0.79 1.75 4.88
N HIS A 16 1.12 1.04 3.80
CA HIS A 16 1.50 1.65 2.53
C HIS A 16 0.41 2.56 1.96
N LEU A 17 -0.85 2.13 2.06
CA LEU A 17 -2.01 2.92 1.66
C LEU A 17 -2.19 4.17 2.53
N GLU A 18 -1.86 4.11 3.81
CA GLU A 18 -1.91 5.28 4.68
C GLU A 18 -0.83 6.31 4.30
N CYS A 19 0.40 5.85 4.03
CA CYS A 19 1.46 6.71 3.51
C CYS A 19 1.08 7.36 2.17
N TRP A 20 0.34 6.65 1.30
CA TRP A 20 -0.17 7.22 0.06
C TRP A 20 -1.18 8.36 0.29
N LYS A 21 -2.03 8.27 1.33
CA LYS A 21 -2.93 9.38 1.69
C LYS A 21 -2.14 10.58 2.19
N GLN A 22 -1.20 10.36 3.11
CA GLN A 22 -0.35 11.43 3.63
C GLN A 22 0.43 12.12 2.52
N PHE A 23 0.97 11.36 1.56
CA PHE A 23 1.59 11.92 0.36
C PHE A 23 0.66 12.91 -0.38
N ASN A 24 -0.61 12.54 -0.57
CA ASN A 24 -1.58 13.42 -1.21
C ASN A 24 -1.97 14.62 -0.34
N ASP A 25 -1.98 14.47 0.98
CA ASP A 25 -2.20 15.60 1.89
C ASP A 25 -1.08 16.65 1.74
N TYR A 26 0.18 16.22 1.52
CA TYR A 26 1.28 17.14 1.21
C TYR A 26 1.18 17.78 -0.19
N VAL A 27 0.63 17.08 -1.18
CA VAL A 27 0.27 17.69 -2.48
C VAL A 27 -0.78 18.79 -2.26
N GLY A 28 -1.77 18.52 -1.40
CA GLY A 28 -2.75 19.52 -0.94
C GLY A 28 -2.09 20.69 -0.22
N LEU A 29 -1.14 20.43 0.68
CA LEU A 29 -0.40 21.45 1.42
C LEU A 29 0.43 22.34 0.48
N ALA A 30 1.07 21.76 -0.53
CA ALA A 30 1.85 22.49 -1.54
C ALA A 30 1.00 23.55 -2.26
N ARG A 31 -0.27 23.25 -2.58
CA ARG A 31 -1.22 24.21 -3.18
C ARG A 31 -1.45 25.44 -2.30
N THR A 32 -1.47 25.25 -0.99
CA THR A 32 -1.69 26.34 -0.04
C THR A 32 -0.47 27.24 0.12
N LYS A 33 0.72 26.75 -0.25
CA LYS A 33 2.03 27.38 0.00
C LYS A 33 2.31 27.70 1.48
N LYS A 34 1.59 27.05 2.41
CA LYS A 34 1.70 27.24 3.86
C LYS A 34 2.33 26.00 4.50
N PHE A 35 3.55 25.67 4.08
CA PHE A 35 4.33 24.55 4.62
C PHE A 35 5.59 25.07 5.32
N THR A 36 6.05 24.27 6.27
CA THR A 36 7.23 24.50 7.08
C THR A 36 8.40 23.61 6.61
N PRO A 37 9.63 23.88 7.07
CA PRO A 37 10.75 22.96 6.85
C PRO A 37 10.54 21.57 7.47
N GLU A 38 9.74 21.47 8.53
CA GLU A 38 9.37 20.21 9.16
C GLU A 38 8.45 19.39 8.24
N ASP A 39 7.44 20.03 7.63
CA ASP A 39 6.56 19.39 6.64
C ASP A 39 7.36 18.82 5.47
N GLU A 40 8.36 19.57 4.99
CA GLU A 40 9.26 19.14 3.92
C GLU A 40 10.06 17.89 4.33
N THR A 41 10.56 17.86 5.57
CA THR A 41 11.30 16.70 6.11
C THR A 41 10.39 15.47 6.18
N GLN A 42 9.20 15.61 6.76
CA GLN A 42 8.22 14.53 6.88
C GLN A 42 7.76 14.01 5.52
N PHE A 43 7.58 14.89 4.53
CA PHE A 43 7.24 14.49 3.17
C PHE A 43 8.32 13.60 2.54
N LEU A 44 9.60 13.94 2.74
CA LEU A 44 10.71 13.12 2.25
C LEU A 44 10.77 11.76 2.97
N GLU A 45 10.52 11.72 4.28
CA GLU A 45 10.46 10.48 5.06
C GLU A 45 9.34 9.56 4.57
N ILE A 46 8.14 10.10 4.34
CA ILE A 46 7.00 9.33 3.81
C ILE A 46 7.32 8.76 2.44
N LYS A 47 8.00 9.51 1.56
CA LYS A 47 8.44 8.98 0.26
C LYS A 47 9.44 7.83 0.40
N CYS A 48 10.34 7.89 1.38
CA CYS A 48 11.26 6.80 1.70
C CYS A 48 10.48 5.56 2.17
N VAL A 49 9.51 5.74 3.06
CA VAL A 49 8.64 4.64 3.54
C VAL A 49 7.84 4.04 2.39
N LEU A 50 7.19 4.87 1.56
CA LEU A 50 6.44 4.42 0.38
C LEU A 50 7.29 3.55 -0.54
N THR A 51 8.50 4.03 -0.85
CA THR A 51 9.47 3.33 -1.70
C THR A 51 9.88 1.99 -1.09
N GLN A 52 10.20 1.95 0.21
CA GLN A 52 10.63 0.73 0.88
C GLN A 52 9.50 -0.30 0.97
N GLU A 53 8.28 0.13 1.31
CA GLU A 53 7.14 -0.76 1.43
C GLU A 53 6.67 -1.30 0.09
N LEU A 54 6.74 -0.48 -0.96
CA LEU A 54 6.49 -0.92 -2.33
C LEU A 54 7.34 -2.15 -2.67
N GLU A 55 8.65 -2.07 -2.42
CA GLU A 55 9.56 -3.18 -2.72
C GLU A 55 9.26 -4.43 -1.90
N LEU A 56 8.94 -4.26 -0.62
CA LEU A 56 8.58 -5.38 0.26
C LEU A 56 7.26 -6.04 -0.16
N ILE A 57 6.26 -5.25 -0.59
CA ILE A 57 4.97 -5.77 -1.09
C ILE A 57 5.17 -6.51 -2.41
N MET A 58 5.92 -5.92 -3.34
CA MET A 58 6.18 -6.52 -4.66
C MET A 58 7.04 -7.77 -4.58
N ALA A 59 7.91 -7.90 -3.57
CA ALA A 59 8.63 -9.14 -3.32
C ALA A 59 7.72 -10.30 -2.84
N GLN A 60 6.56 -9.99 -2.24
CA GLN A 60 5.63 -10.98 -1.69
C GLN A 60 4.46 -11.30 -2.61
N LEU A 61 4.06 -10.36 -3.46
CA LEU A 61 2.90 -10.48 -4.33
C LEU A 61 3.33 -10.63 -5.79
N GLN A 62 2.80 -11.66 -6.45
CA GLN A 62 2.98 -11.89 -7.88
C GLN A 62 1.76 -11.40 -8.65
N ASN A 63 1.96 -10.98 -9.90
CA ASN A 63 0.90 -10.58 -10.84
C ASN A 63 0.00 -9.43 -10.34
N LEU A 64 0.63 -8.37 -9.81
CA LEU A 64 -0.10 -7.16 -9.43
C LEU A 64 -0.57 -6.40 -10.68
N PRO A 65 -1.75 -5.75 -10.62
CA PRO A 65 -2.19 -4.82 -11.67
C PRO A 65 -1.36 -3.53 -11.69
N ILE A 66 -0.49 -3.34 -10.70
CA ILE A 66 0.38 -2.19 -10.50
C ILE A 66 1.79 -2.57 -10.89
N ARG A 67 2.41 -1.75 -11.74
CA ARG A 67 3.80 -1.91 -12.13
C ARG A 67 4.70 -1.15 -11.17
N ARG A 68 5.85 -1.75 -10.86
CA ARG A 68 6.90 -1.14 -10.03
C ARG A 68 7.32 0.22 -10.59
N GLU A 69 7.54 0.27 -11.90
CA GLU A 69 8.06 1.45 -12.58
C GLU A 69 7.08 2.63 -12.48
N ASP A 70 5.78 2.36 -12.60
CA ASP A 70 4.73 3.40 -12.56
C ASP A 70 4.64 4.03 -11.16
N ALA A 71 4.75 3.22 -10.10
CA ALA A 71 4.74 3.71 -8.73
C ALA A 71 5.99 4.57 -8.41
N HIS A 72 7.17 4.11 -8.81
CA HIS A 72 8.41 4.89 -8.64
C HIS A 72 8.41 6.17 -9.46
N ALA A 73 7.89 6.12 -10.69
CA ALA A 73 7.77 7.30 -11.53
C ALA A 73 6.92 8.36 -10.84
N LEU A 74 5.77 7.98 -10.29
CA LEU A 74 4.88 8.91 -9.60
C LEU A 74 5.49 9.50 -8.32
N ILE A 75 6.20 8.70 -7.52
CA ILE A 75 6.90 9.22 -6.34
C ILE A 75 8.01 10.21 -6.74
N SER A 76 8.65 9.96 -7.88
CA SER A 76 9.77 10.77 -8.39
C SER A 76 9.34 12.11 -8.98
N THR A 77 8.09 12.24 -9.49
CA THR A 77 7.57 13.52 -10.01
C THR A 77 7.36 14.57 -8.92
N ALA A 78 7.38 14.17 -7.65
CA ALA A 78 7.17 15.01 -6.49
C ALA A 78 8.42 15.06 -5.60
N PRO A 79 9.55 15.65 -6.06
CA PRO A 79 10.82 15.65 -5.32
C PRO A 79 10.74 16.34 -3.94
N SER A 80 9.98 17.43 -3.82
CA SER A 80 9.78 18.23 -2.60
C SER A 80 8.42 18.92 -2.60
N ILE A 81 7.91 19.33 -1.43
CA ILE A 81 6.71 20.18 -1.29
C ILE A 81 6.98 21.52 -1.98
N ARG A 82 8.18 22.09 -1.80
CA ARG A 82 8.61 23.30 -2.50
C ARG A 82 8.42 23.19 -4.01
N TYR A 83 8.94 22.13 -4.63
CA TYR A 83 8.80 21.91 -6.07
C TYR A 83 7.32 21.80 -6.47
N LEU A 84 6.53 21.02 -5.72
CA LEU A 84 5.09 20.91 -5.98
C LEU A 84 4.37 22.25 -5.92
N SER A 85 4.78 23.15 -5.02
CA SER A 85 4.18 24.48 -4.86
C SER A 85 4.45 25.45 -6.03
N GLU A 86 5.43 25.12 -6.86
CA GLU A 86 5.84 25.87 -8.04
C GLU A 86 5.21 25.32 -9.32
N LEU A 87 4.63 24.12 -9.27
CA LEU A 87 3.92 23.53 -10.39
C LEU A 87 2.66 24.33 -10.75
N THR A 88 2.29 24.28 -12.02
CA THR A 88 1.01 24.81 -12.48
C THR A 88 -0.14 23.98 -11.93
N GLU A 89 -1.32 24.59 -11.79
CA GLU A 89 -2.55 23.91 -11.38
C GLU A 89 -2.86 22.68 -12.25
N GLY A 90 -2.60 22.77 -13.56
CA GLY A 90 -2.77 21.65 -14.49
C GLY A 90 -1.82 20.48 -14.21
N ASN A 91 -0.56 20.76 -13.87
CA ASN A 91 0.42 19.73 -13.53
C ASN A 91 0.09 19.06 -12.19
N LEU A 92 -0.32 19.85 -11.18
CA LEU A 92 -0.78 19.32 -9.89
C LEU A 92 -2.01 18.42 -10.05
N LYS A 93 -3.01 18.87 -10.82
CA LYS A 93 -4.19 18.04 -11.11
C LYS A 93 -3.84 16.76 -11.86
N THR A 94 -2.84 16.79 -12.73
CA THR A 94 -2.36 15.60 -13.45
C THR A 94 -1.74 14.62 -12.47
N LEU A 95 -0.87 15.08 -11.58
CA LEU A 95 -0.27 14.28 -10.50
C LEU A 95 -1.35 13.66 -9.60
N GLU A 96 -2.34 14.43 -9.17
CA GLU A 96 -3.45 13.94 -8.34
C GLU A 96 -4.26 12.85 -9.05
N ASN A 97 -4.51 13.00 -10.35
CA ASN A 97 -5.22 11.98 -11.13
C ASN A 97 -4.43 10.68 -11.24
N GLU A 98 -3.11 10.76 -11.46
CA GLU A 98 -2.24 9.59 -11.50
C GLU A 98 -2.13 8.92 -10.13
N TRP A 99 -2.01 9.72 -9.07
CA TRP A 99 -2.04 9.27 -7.68
C TRP A 99 -3.34 8.52 -7.38
N HIS A 100 -4.48 9.08 -7.78
CA HIS A 100 -5.79 8.49 -7.51
C HIS A 100 -5.97 7.13 -8.20
N LYS A 101 -5.53 7.00 -9.46
CA LYS A 101 -5.54 5.72 -10.19
C LYS A 101 -4.66 4.68 -9.49
N MET A 102 -3.46 5.07 -9.07
CA MET A 102 -2.55 4.20 -8.31
C MET A 102 -3.19 3.75 -6.99
N PHE A 103 -3.79 4.69 -6.26
CA PHE A 103 -4.44 4.42 -4.99
C PHE A 103 -5.62 3.44 -5.12
N ILE A 104 -6.48 3.61 -6.13
CA ILE A 104 -7.58 2.67 -6.40
C ILE A 104 -7.05 1.26 -6.68
N ASN A 105 -5.98 1.13 -7.47
CA ASN A 105 -5.40 -0.18 -7.77
C ASN A 105 -4.84 -0.84 -6.50
N TRP A 106 -4.23 -0.08 -5.59
CA TRP A 106 -3.76 -0.61 -4.31
C TRP A 106 -4.92 -1.04 -3.41
N GLN A 107 -6.00 -0.26 -3.37
CA GLN A 107 -7.23 -0.61 -2.64
C GLN A 107 -7.86 -1.91 -3.18
N ALA A 108 -7.92 -2.07 -4.51
CA ALA A 108 -8.41 -3.30 -5.13
C ALA A 108 -7.53 -4.50 -4.74
N THR A 109 -6.20 -4.33 -4.75
CA THR A 109 -5.25 -5.37 -4.30
C THR A 109 -5.48 -5.74 -2.84
N LEU A 110 -5.66 -4.75 -1.96
CA LEU A 110 -5.97 -4.99 -0.54
C LEU A 110 -7.27 -5.77 -0.36
N GLY A 111 -8.32 -5.41 -1.12
CA GLY A 111 -9.59 -6.15 -1.12
C GLY A 111 -9.40 -7.62 -1.48
N GLN A 112 -8.64 -7.91 -2.54
CA GLN A 112 -8.33 -9.28 -2.95
C GLN A 112 -7.57 -10.07 -1.87
N LEU A 113 -6.62 -9.43 -1.18
CA LEU A 113 -5.88 -10.07 -0.09
C LEU A 113 -6.77 -10.34 1.13
N LYS A 114 -7.70 -9.44 1.45
CA LYS A 114 -8.66 -9.62 2.55
C LYS A 114 -9.61 -10.80 2.28
N VAL A 115 -10.07 -10.98 1.03
CA VAL A 115 -10.85 -12.16 0.64
C VAL A 115 -10.04 -13.45 0.84
N ARG A 116 -8.79 -13.50 0.34
CA ARG A 116 -7.90 -14.66 0.53
C ARG A 116 -7.65 -14.98 2.01
N ARG A 117 -7.62 -13.95 2.86
CA ARG A 117 -7.45 -14.10 4.31
C ARG A 117 -8.64 -14.81 4.93
N GLU A 118 -9.85 -14.43 4.55
CA GLU A 118 -11.09 -15.07 5.00
C GLU A 118 -11.19 -16.52 4.54
N GLU A 119 -10.84 -16.81 3.28
CA GLU A 119 -10.82 -18.18 2.73
C GLU A 119 -9.89 -19.10 3.53
N LEU A 120 -8.67 -18.64 3.86
CA LEU A 120 -7.72 -19.41 4.66
C LEU A 120 -8.20 -19.61 6.10
N ALA A 121 -8.91 -18.63 6.68
CA ALA A 121 -9.49 -18.76 8.01
C ALA A 121 -10.61 -19.83 8.03
N GLN A 122 -11.49 -19.83 7.02
CA GLN A 122 -12.54 -20.84 6.87
C GLN A 122 -11.97 -22.24 6.67
N GLN A 123 -10.98 -22.42 5.80
CA GLN A 123 -10.32 -23.72 5.59
C GLN A 123 -9.66 -24.26 6.87
N GLY A 124 -8.99 -23.39 7.64
CA GLY A 124 -8.40 -23.75 8.92
C GLY A 124 -9.45 -24.21 9.93
N PHE A 125 -10.59 -23.53 9.98
CA PHE A 125 -11.73 -23.89 10.82
C PHE A 125 -12.31 -25.25 10.43
N PHE A 126 -12.62 -25.47 9.14
CA PHE A 126 -13.14 -26.76 8.67
C PHE A 126 -12.18 -27.92 8.96
N ARG A 127 -10.88 -27.74 8.73
CA ARG A 127 -9.87 -28.77 9.05
C ARG A 127 -9.79 -29.04 10.55
N SER A 128 -9.94 -28.03 11.40
CA SER A 128 -9.92 -28.20 12.86
C SER A 128 -11.18 -28.89 13.40
N VAL A 129 -12.34 -28.59 12.81
CA VAL A 129 -13.64 -29.11 13.27
C VAL A 129 -13.90 -30.52 12.73
N PHE A 130 -13.50 -30.81 11.49
CA PHE A 130 -13.79 -32.08 10.83
C PHE A 130 -12.57 -33.01 10.69
N GLY A 131 -11.36 -32.54 11.00
CA GLY A 131 -10.11 -33.30 10.83
C GLY A 131 -9.64 -34.06 12.08
N GLY A 132 -10.46 -34.18 13.12
CA GLY A 132 -10.15 -35.00 14.30
C GLY A 132 -9.97 -36.46 13.90
N LYS A 133 -8.73 -36.97 13.86
CA LYS A 133 -8.45 -38.39 13.64
C LYS A 133 -9.15 -39.25 14.71
N PRO A 134 -9.82 -40.36 14.33
CA PRO A 134 -10.28 -41.33 15.32
C PRO A 134 -9.06 -41.90 16.03
N LYS A 135 -9.05 -41.85 17.37
CA LYS A 135 -8.05 -42.54 18.19
C LYS A 135 -8.10 -44.03 17.80
N SER A 136 -6.99 -44.58 17.33
CA SER A 136 -6.84 -46.04 17.23
C SER A 136 -6.94 -46.59 18.66
N VAL A 137 -7.98 -47.39 18.89
CA VAL A 137 -8.10 -48.19 20.10
C VAL A 137 -7.13 -49.36 19.91
N ASP A 138 -5.97 -49.25 20.56
CA ASP A 138 -5.05 -50.39 20.70
C ASP A 138 -5.77 -51.53 21.42
N LYS A 139 -5.73 -52.72 20.84
CA LYS A 139 -6.16 -53.99 21.42
C LYS A 139 -4.95 -54.87 21.64
#